data_AF-A0A354F3E5-F1
#
_entry.id   AF-A0A354F3E5-F1
#
_cell.length_a   1.000
_cell.length_b   1.000
_cell.length_c   1.000
_cell.angle_alpha   90.00
_cell.angle_beta   90.00
_cell.angle_gamma   90.00
#
_symmetry.space_group_name_H-M   'P 1'
#
loop_
_entity.id
_entity.type
_entity.pdbx_description
1 polymer ?
#
loop_
_entity_poly.entity_id
_entity_poly.type
_entity_poly.pdbx_seq_one_letter_code
_entity_poly.pdbx_strand_id
1 'polypeptide(L)'
;MKNLLKKLLIGILVFYFIPAFMFFTPYYNWQYAKTHGFIKWFLFGEVVATAKAMAWPYFVFVKSKEDISQSQRDTILKGIFYMCMEGAPAQITERFGPMAVKRFCSCYTDEIANSLTKEQFDAMIIDPNTGRSRVPPNYSSLVDKANRVCAGELNNR
;
A
#
# COMPACT_ATOMS: atom_id res chain seq x y z
N MET A 1 -35.87 -26.30 -22.26
CA MET A 1 -35.41 -25.30 -21.26
C MET A 1 -34.28 -25.79 -20.36
N LYS A 2 -34.37 -26.96 -19.71
CA LYS A 2 -33.31 -27.49 -18.81
C LYS A 2 -31.92 -27.58 -19.47
N ASN A 3 -31.84 -28.02 -20.72
CA ASN A 3 -30.57 -28.10 -21.47
C ASN A 3 -29.99 -26.73 -21.85
N LEU A 4 -30.84 -25.70 -22.03
CA LEU A 4 -30.39 -24.34 -22.33
C LEU A 4 -29.85 -23.67 -21.08
N LEU A 5 -30.56 -23.81 -19.95
CA LEU A 5 -30.13 -23.32 -18.64
C LEU A 5 -28.80 -23.95 -18.21
N LYS A 6 -28.64 -25.27 -18.39
CA LYS A 6 -27.39 -25.98 -18.10
C LYS A 6 -26.21 -25.43 -18.92
N LYS A 7 -26.42 -25.17 -20.22
CA LYS A 7 -25.39 -24.60 -21.10
C LYS A 7 -25.00 -23.18 -20.68
N LEU A 8 -25.97 -22.35 -20.29
CA LEU A 8 -25.71 -21.00 -19.80
C LEU A 8 -24.92 -21.01 -18.49
N LEU A 9 -25.31 -21.85 -17.53
CA LEU A 9 -24.59 -21.99 -16.25
C LEU A 9 -23.14 -22.47 -16.46
N ILE A 10 -22.94 -23.45 -17.33
CA ILE A 10 -21.58 -23.92 -17.70
C ILE A 10 -20.80 -22.79 -18.36
N GLY A 11 -21.42 -22.03 -19.28
CA GLY A 11 -20.77 -20.89 -19.93
C GLY A 11 -20.31 -19.83 -18.94
N ILE A 12 -21.14 -19.48 -17.96
CA ILE A 12 -20.80 -18.52 -16.90
C ILE A 12 -19.64 -19.05 -16.04
N LEU A 13 -19.69 -20.31 -15.61
CA LEU A 13 -18.62 -20.92 -14.83
C LEU A 13 -17.30 -20.94 -15.60
N VAL A 14 -17.34 -21.35 -16.87
CA VAL A 14 -16.16 -21.38 -17.75
C VAL A 14 -15.59 -19.97 -17.93
N PHE A 15 -16.45 -18.98 -18.19
CA PHE A 15 -16.01 -17.58 -18.32
C PHE A 15 -15.43 -17.01 -17.02
N TYR A 16 -15.90 -17.48 -15.86
CA TYR A 16 -15.38 -17.06 -14.57
C TYR A 16 -14.03 -17.70 -14.24
N PHE A 17 -13.89 -19.00 -14.49
CA PHE A 17 -12.72 -19.78 -14.09
C PHE A 17 -11.58 -19.75 -15.09
N ILE A 18 -11.84 -19.63 -16.40
CA ILE A 18 -10.76 -19.52 -17.41
C ILE A 18 -9.83 -18.34 -17.07
N PRO A 19 -10.32 -17.11 -16.82
CA PRO A 19 -9.45 -16.01 -16.47
C PRO A 19 -8.71 -16.21 -15.14
N ALA A 20 -9.40 -16.79 -14.15
CA ALA A 20 -8.82 -17.09 -12.84
C ALA A 20 -7.59 -17.99 -12.95
N PHE A 21 -7.71 -19.11 -13.67
CA PHE A 21 -6.61 -20.08 -13.80
C PHE A 21 -5.56 -19.65 -14.83
N MET A 22 -5.98 -19.13 -15.99
CA MET A 22 -5.07 -18.88 -17.10
C MET A 22 -4.29 -17.57 -16.97
N PHE A 23 -4.87 -16.54 -16.35
CA PHE A 23 -4.25 -15.21 -16.27
C PHE A 23 -3.97 -14.78 -14.83
N PHE A 24 -4.97 -14.85 -13.94
CA PHE A 24 -4.83 -14.26 -12.60
C PHE A 24 -3.95 -15.08 -11.65
N THR A 25 -4.01 -16.41 -11.72
CA THR A 25 -3.16 -17.28 -10.89
C THR A 25 -1.66 -17.04 -11.17
N PRO A 26 -1.16 -17.12 -12.43
CA PRO A 26 0.24 -16.83 -12.69
C PRO A 26 0.63 -15.38 -12.38
N TYR A 27 -0.27 -14.41 -12.66
CA TYR A 27 -0.04 -13.00 -12.33
C TYR A 27 0.15 -12.78 -10.83
N TYR A 28 -0.76 -13.28 -9.99
CA TYR A 28 -0.67 -13.09 -8.54
C TYR A 28 0.47 -13.88 -7.91
N ASN A 29 0.84 -15.03 -8.50
CA ASN A 29 2.00 -15.81 -8.06
C ASN A 29 3.31 -15.03 -8.29
N TRP A 30 3.50 -14.51 -9.51
CA TRP A 30 4.63 -13.63 -9.83
C TRP A 30 4.64 -12.37 -8.94
N GLN A 31 3.48 -11.74 -8.74
CA GLN A 31 3.36 -10.56 -7.88
C GLN A 31 3.76 -10.88 -6.42
N TYR A 32 3.36 -12.03 -5.91
CA TYR A 32 3.70 -12.45 -4.54
C TYR A 32 5.20 -12.71 -4.38
N ALA A 33 5.82 -13.37 -5.36
CA ALA A 33 7.27 -13.58 -5.41
C ALA A 33 8.05 -12.26 -5.34
N LYS A 34 7.64 -11.27 -6.15
CA LYS A 34 8.28 -9.95 -6.21
C LYS A 34 8.14 -9.15 -4.90
N THR A 35 7.06 -9.36 -4.14
CA THR A 35 6.71 -8.52 -2.98
C THR A 35 7.14 -9.09 -1.63
N HIS A 36 7.19 -10.42 -1.47
CA HIS A 36 7.39 -11.05 -0.16
C HIS A 36 8.73 -11.80 -0.04
N GLY A 37 9.51 -11.88 -1.12
CA GLY A 37 10.79 -12.58 -1.15
C GLY A 37 10.66 -14.10 -1.24
N PHE A 38 11.77 -14.78 -1.54
CA PHE A 38 11.79 -16.20 -1.91
C PHE A 38 11.21 -17.13 -0.84
N ILE A 39 11.58 -16.95 0.45
CA ILE A 39 11.12 -17.85 1.52
C ILE A 39 9.61 -17.80 1.71
N LYS A 40 9.03 -16.59 1.76
CA LYS A 40 7.58 -16.44 1.89
C LYS A 40 6.84 -16.94 0.65
N TRP A 41 7.40 -16.69 -0.54
CA TRP A 41 6.86 -17.19 -1.80
C TRP A 41 6.85 -18.72 -1.87
N PHE A 42 7.94 -19.38 -1.47
CA PHE A 42 8.02 -20.84 -1.47
C PHE A 42 6.97 -21.49 -0.57
N LEU A 43 6.68 -20.89 0.59
CA LEU A 43 5.74 -21.44 1.56
C LEU A 43 4.27 -21.10 1.25
N PHE A 44 3.98 -19.92 0.67
CA PHE A 44 2.61 -19.41 0.58
C PHE A 44 2.23 -18.81 -0.79
N GLY A 45 3.16 -18.76 -1.74
CA GLY A 45 2.96 -18.07 -3.02
C GLY A 45 1.79 -18.63 -3.82
N GLU A 46 1.70 -19.95 -3.92
CA GLU A 46 0.62 -20.61 -4.65
C GLU A 46 -0.74 -20.47 -3.95
N VAL A 47 -0.78 -20.60 -2.63
CA VAL A 47 -2.02 -20.48 -1.82
C VAL A 47 -2.58 -19.06 -1.93
N VAL A 48 -1.73 -18.05 -1.77
CA VAL A 48 -2.17 -16.64 -1.85
C VAL A 48 -2.55 -16.27 -3.28
N ALA A 49 -1.84 -16.78 -4.28
CA ALA A 49 -2.13 -16.53 -5.69
C ALA A 49 -3.48 -17.12 -6.12
N THR A 50 -3.75 -18.37 -5.76
CA THR A 50 -5.00 -19.06 -6.09
C THR A 50 -6.19 -18.43 -5.37
N ALA A 51 -6.05 -18.06 -4.09
CA ALA A 51 -7.08 -17.33 -3.35
C ALA A 51 -7.43 -15.99 -3.99
N LYS A 52 -6.41 -15.21 -4.40
CA LYS A 52 -6.62 -13.94 -5.12
C LYS A 52 -7.21 -14.12 -6.50
N ALA A 53 -6.81 -15.17 -7.22
CA ALA A 53 -7.32 -15.49 -8.54
C ALA A 53 -8.79 -15.93 -8.50
N MET A 54 -9.21 -16.64 -7.46
CA MET A 54 -10.63 -16.95 -7.26
C MET A 54 -11.45 -15.69 -6.99
N ALA A 55 -10.93 -14.76 -6.18
CA ALA A 55 -11.59 -13.49 -5.90
C ALA A 55 -11.22 -12.38 -6.92
N TRP A 56 -10.81 -12.72 -8.15
CA TRP A 56 -10.30 -11.75 -9.13
C TRP A 56 -11.25 -10.57 -9.41
N PRO A 57 -12.59 -10.71 -9.49
CA PRO A 57 -13.45 -9.57 -9.81
C PRO A 57 -13.38 -8.49 -8.73
N TYR A 58 -13.21 -8.89 -7.46
CA TYR A 58 -12.98 -7.95 -6.37
C TYR A 58 -11.66 -7.21 -6.57
N PHE A 59 -10.58 -7.91 -6.87
CA PHE A 59 -9.27 -7.30 -7.06
C PHE A 59 -9.17 -6.42 -8.32
N VAL A 60 -9.98 -6.70 -9.34
CA VAL A 60 -9.99 -5.93 -10.59
C VAL A 60 -10.95 -4.73 -10.51
N PHE A 61 -12.19 -4.95 -10.07
CA PHE A 61 -13.27 -3.95 -10.18
C PHE A 61 -13.55 -3.19 -8.88
N VAL A 62 -13.20 -3.77 -7.72
CA VAL A 62 -13.55 -3.20 -6.41
C VAL A 62 -12.34 -2.59 -5.72
N LYS A 63 -11.23 -3.34 -5.62
CA LYS A 63 -10.01 -2.89 -4.94
C LYS A 63 -9.41 -1.62 -5.58
N SER A 64 -9.59 -1.44 -6.88
CA SER A 64 -9.12 -0.25 -7.62
C SER A 64 -9.86 1.04 -7.25
N LYS A 65 -11.00 0.96 -6.55
CA LYS A 65 -11.71 2.15 -6.06
C LYS A 65 -11.20 2.66 -4.71
N GLU A 66 -10.50 1.88 -3.92
CA GLU A 66 -10.21 2.25 -2.52
C GLU A 66 -8.76 2.50 -2.15
N ASP A 67 -7.77 2.30 -3.03
CA ASP A 67 -6.39 2.39 -2.57
C ASP A 67 -5.36 2.83 -3.62
N ILE A 68 -4.45 3.70 -3.18
CA ILE A 68 -3.16 4.01 -3.80
C ILE A 68 -2.45 2.69 -4.08
N SER A 69 -1.91 2.47 -5.30
CA SER A 69 -1.25 1.19 -5.60
C SER A 69 -0.10 0.93 -4.61
N GLN A 70 0.17 -0.34 -4.26
CA GLN A 70 1.23 -0.68 -3.30
C GLN A 70 2.59 -0.06 -3.70
N SER A 71 2.88 -0.01 -5.00
CA SER A 71 4.09 0.63 -5.54
C SER A 71 4.11 2.14 -5.33
N GLN A 72 2.96 2.81 -5.49
CA GLN A 72 2.85 4.23 -5.23
C GLN A 72 3.01 4.48 -3.73
N ARG A 73 2.32 3.72 -2.87
CA ARG A 73 2.50 3.76 -1.41
C ARG A 73 3.97 3.62 -1.03
N ASP A 74 4.66 2.56 -1.47
CA ASP A 74 6.06 2.34 -1.14
C ASP A 74 6.96 3.52 -1.57
N THR A 75 6.65 4.17 -2.69
CA THR A 75 7.39 5.34 -3.20
C THR A 75 7.14 6.57 -2.33
N ILE A 76 5.88 6.83 -1.99
CA ILE A 76 5.48 7.94 -1.12
C ILE A 76 6.05 7.76 0.28
N LEU A 77 5.99 6.54 0.82
CA LEU A 77 6.52 6.19 2.13
C LEU A 77 8.02 6.38 2.21
N LYS A 78 8.76 5.96 1.18
CA LYS A 78 10.18 6.30 1.06
C LYS A 78 10.38 7.81 1.05
N GLY A 79 9.60 8.55 0.28
CA GLY A 79 9.65 10.02 0.23
C GLY A 79 9.44 10.66 1.60
N ILE A 80 8.41 10.26 2.35
CA ILE A 80 8.10 10.76 3.69
C ILE A 80 9.24 10.45 4.67
N PHE A 81 9.79 9.24 4.62
CA PHE A 81 10.92 8.86 5.46
C PHE A 81 12.16 9.71 5.16
N TYR A 82 12.50 9.92 3.88
CA TYR A 82 13.63 10.77 3.49
C TYR A 82 13.42 12.22 3.93
N MET A 83 12.22 12.78 3.72
CA MET A 83 11.90 14.14 4.18
C MET A 83 11.96 14.26 5.71
N CYS A 84 11.57 13.24 6.47
CA CYS A 84 11.73 13.23 7.92
C CYS A 84 13.21 13.24 8.32
N MET A 85 14.02 12.39 7.69
CA MET A 85 15.46 12.28 7.98
C MET A 85 16.23 13.54 7.60
N GLU A 86 15.92 14.14 6.44
CA GLU A 86 16.55 15.38 5.96
C GLU A 86 16.04 16.63 6.68
N GLY A 87 14.76 16.63 7.06
CA GLY A 87 14.13 17.73 7.79
C GLY A 87 14.49 17.77 9.28
N ALA A 88 15.12 16.72 9.82
CA ALA A 88 15.54 16.67 11.22
C ALA A 88 16.65 17.69 11.49
N PRO A 89 16.43 18.69 12.36
CA PRO A 89 17.47 19.66 12.72
C PRO A 89 18.69 18.97 13.34
N ALA A 90 19.90 19.47 13.06
CA ALA A 90 21.14 18.95 13.64
C ALA A 90 21.07 18.85 15.18
N GLN A 91 20.42 19.82 15.83
CA GLN A 91 20.20 19.87 17.28
C GLN A 91 19.41 18.66 17.82
N ILE A 92 18.44 18.14 17.07
CA ILE A 92 17.66 16.96 17.44
C ILE A 92 18.55 15.70 17.33
N THR A 93 19.29 15.59 16.23
CA THR A 93 20.20 14.47 15.99
C THR A 93 21.34 14.43 17.00
N GLU A 94 21.89 15.58 17.39
CA GLU A 94 22.90 15.69 18.46
C GLU A 94 22.34 15.30 19.83
N ARG A 95 21.10 15.69 20.13
CA ARG A 95 20.46 15.46 21.43
C ARG A 95 20.04 14.01 21.65
N PHE A 96 19.47 13.36 20.63
CA PHE A 96 18.87 12.02 20.76
C PHE A 96 19.70 10.92 20.09
N GLY A 97 20.63 11.30 19.22
CA GLY A 97 21.44 10.38 18.44
C GLY A 97 20.77 9.92 17.14
N PRO A 98 21.56 9.58 16.12
CA PRO A 98 21.07 9.28 14.77
C PRO A 98 20.15 8.05 14.73
N MET A 99 20.38 7.06 15.61
CA MET A 99 19.55 5.85 15.66
C MET A 99 18.17 6.10 16.25
N ALA A 100 18.06 6.98 17.24
CA ALA A 100 16.77 7.37 17.81
C ALA A 100 15.94 8.17 16.80
N VAL A 101 16.57 9.11 16.08
CA VAL A 101 15.94 9.85 14.98
C VAL A 101 15.47 8.91 13.88
N LYS A 102 16.28 7.92 13.51
CA LYS A 102 15.90 6.91 12.51
C LYS A 102 14.68 6.10 12.95
N ARG A 103 14.62 5.65 14.20
CA ARG A 103 13.45 4.94 14.75
C ARG A 103 12.21 5.81 14.77
N PHE A 104 12.35 7.06 15.21
CA PHE A 104 11.28 8.06 15.16
C PHE A 104 10.76 8.23 13.73
N CYS A 105 11.63 8.48 12.75
CA CYS A 105 11.22 8.66 11.35
C CYS A 105 10.59 7.40 10.75
N SER A 106 11.04 6.20 11.16
CA SER A 106 10.39 4.95 10.77
C SER A 106 8.95 4.87 11.31
N CYS A 107 8.78 5.06 12.62
CA CYS A 107 7.45 5.07 13.25
C CYS A 107 6.55 6.16 12.65
N TYR A 108 7.08 7.37 12.49
CA TYR A 108 6.36 8.50 11.93
C TYR A 108 5.85 8.20 10.52
N THR A 109 6.71 7.64 9.68
CA THR A 109 6.34 7.24 8.31
C THR A 109 5.22 6.21 8.32
N ASP A 110 5.32 5.20 9.19
CA ASP A 110 4.29 4.16 9.32
C ASP A 110 2.95 4.71 9.83
N GLU A 111 2.97 5.60 10.83
CA GLU A 111 1.74 6.19 11.39
C GLU A 111 1.03 7.09 10.38
N ILE A 112 1.80 7.88 9.61
CA ILE A 112 1.29 8.67 8.49
C ILE A 112 0.73 7.73 7.41
N ALA A 113 1.45 6.67 7.04
CA ALA A 113 1.02 5.67 6.05
C ALA A 113 -0.36 5.09 6.36
N ASN A 114 -0.55 4.72 7.62
CA ASN A 114 -1.72 4.00 8.09
C ASN A 114 -2.91 4.92 8.33
N SER A 115 -2.65 6.21 8.56
CA SER A 115 -3.69 7.20 8.85
C SER A 115 -4.10 8.05 7.65
N LEU A 116 -3.34 7.99 6.55
CA LEU A 116 -3.57 8.82 5.36
C LEU A 116 -4.79 8.34 4.56
N THR A 117 -5.72 9.25 4.27
CA THR A 117 -6.87 8.94 3.41
C THR A 117 -6.52 9.09 1.93
N LYS A 118 -7.31 8.45 1.07
CA LYS A 118 -7.18 8.60 -0.39
C LYS A 118 -7.36 10.05 -0.85
N GLU A 119 -8.30 10.79 -0.25
CA GLU A 119 -8.52 12.21 -0.55
C GLU A 119 -7.30 13.06 -0.16
N GLN A 120 -6.72 12.81 1.01
CA GLN A 120 -5.50 13.50 1.43
C GLN A 120 -4.33 13.17 0.51
N PHE A 121 -4.24 11.93 0.07
CA PHE A 121 -3.23 11.51 -0.89
C PHE A 121 -3.39 12.19 -2.26
N ASP A 122 -4.60 12.16 -2.82
CA ASP A 122 -4.89 12.74 -4.13
C ASP A 122 -4.62 14.26 -4.13
N ALA A 123 -4.82 14.94 -2.99
CA ALA A 123 -4.45 16.34 -2.82
C ALA A 123 -2.93 16.60 -2.91
N MET A 124 -2.10 15.65 -2.48
CA MET A 124 -0.63 15.77 -2.54
C MET A 124 -0.06 15.53 -3.94
N ILE A 125 -0.83 14.92 -4.84
CA ILE A 125 -0.41 14.71 -6.23
C ILE A 125 -0.29 16.06 -6.93
N ILE A 126 0.85 16.30 -7.59
CA ILE A 126 1.04 17.48 -8.44
C ILE A 126 0.05 17.39 -9.60
N ASP A 127 -0.85 18.36 -9.69
CA ASP A 127 -1.77 18.48 -10.82
C ASP A 127 -0.96 18.72 -12.10
N PRO A 128 -1.08 17.86 -13.12
CA PRO A 128 -0.28 17.96 -14.34
C PRO A 128 -0.58 19.20 -15.17
N ASN A 129 -1.76 19.82 -14.99
CA ASN A 129 -2.16 21.02 -15.74
C ASN A 129 -1.73 22.30 -15.02
N THR A 130 -1.70 22.29 -13.69
CA THR A 130 -1.36 23.49 -12.90
C THR A 130 0.05 23.47 -12.33
N GLY A 131 0.71 22.32 -12.32
CA GLY A 131 2.03 22.11 -11.72
C GLY A 131 2.05 22.28 -10.20
N ARG A 132 0.89 22.31 -9.54
CA ARG A 132 0.75 22.57 -8.11
C ARG A 132 0.07 21.40 -7.42
N SER A 133 0.53 21.07 -6.21
CA SER A 133 -0.22 20.23 -5.27
C SER A 133 -1.14 21.09 -4.41
N ARG A 134 -2.15 20.45 -3.80
CA ARG A 134 -3.03 21.07 -2.81
C ARG A 134 -2.59 20.66 -1.41
N VAL A 135 -2.88 21.52 -0.43
CA VAL A 135 -2.71 21.15 0.97
C VAL A 135 -3.77 20.10 1.33
N PRO A 136 -3.41 18.92 1.84
CA PRO A 136 -4.39 17.90 2.17
C PRO A 136 -5.28 18.36 3.31
N PRO A 137 -6.60 18.08 3.26
CA PRO A 137 -7.51 18.45 4.34
C PRO A 137 -7.07 17.77 5.65
N ASN A 138 -7.03 18.54 6.74
CA ASN A 138 -6.62 18.06 8.08
C ASN A 138 -5.22 17.42 8.16
N TYR A 139 -4.31 17.74 7.22
CA TYR A 139 -2.94 17.20 7.24
C TYR A 139 -2.16 17.55 8.51
N SER A 140 -2.35 18.75 9.06
CA SER A 140 -1.69 19.15 10.31
C SER A 140 -2.04 18.24 11.49
N SER A 141 -3.32 17.88 11.64
CA SER A 141 -3.78 16.96 12.68
C SER A 141 -3.17 15.56 12.53
N LEU A 142 -3.00 15.10 11.28
CA LEU A 142 -2.33 13.84 10.95
C LEU A 142 -0.86 13.86 11.41
N VAL A 143 -0.15 14.95 11.09
CA VAL A 143 1.26 15.17 11.47
C VAL A 143 1.40 15.24 13.00
N ASP A 144 0.53 16.01 13.66
CA ASP A 144 0.54 16.14 15.13
C ASP A 144 0.27 14.81 15.83
N LYS A 145 -0.65 14.01 15.30
CA LYS A 145 -0.91 12.66 15.80
C LYS A 145 0.34 11.78 15.66
N ALA A 146 0.96 11.75 14.48
CA ALA A 146 2.15 10.94 14.24
C ALA A 146 3.32 11.34 15.15
N ASN A 147 3.56 12.65 15.30
CA ASN A 147 4.57 13.17 16.23
C ASN A 147 4.31 12.71 17.66
N ARG A 148 3.07 12.81 18.16
CA ARG A 148 2.71 12.40 19.52
C ARG A 148 2.86 10.89 19.73
N VAL A 149 2.41 10.07 18.79
CA VAL A 149 2.49 8.60 18.89
C VAL A 149 3.95 8.13 18.89
N CYS A 150 4.78 8.72 18.02
CA CYS A 150 6.14 8.27 17.81
C CYS A 150 7.19 8.95 18.70
N ALA A 151 6.82 9.97 19.48
CA ALA A 151 7.74 10.70 20.36
C ALA A 151 8.53 9.78 21.32
N GLY A 152 7.95 8.64 21.71
CA GLY A 152 8.62 7.64 22.55
C GLY A 152 9.90 7.05 21.94
N GLU A 153 9.99 6.98 20.61
CA GLU A 153 11.14 6.42 19.89
C GLU A 153 12.43 7.24 20.06
N LEU A 154 12.29 8.52 20.41
CA LEU A 154 13.42 9.41 20.70
C LEU A 154 14.07 9.12 22.05
N ASN A 155 13.34 8.50 22.99
CA ASN A 155 13.80 8.26 24.36
C ASN A 155 14.06 6.78 24.68
N ASN A 156 13.65 5.85 23.80
CA ASN A 156 14.03 4.45 23.89
C ASN A 156 15.56 4.33 23.65
N ARG A 157 16.34 4.32 24.73
CA ARG A 157 17.77 3.98 24.70
C ARG A 157 17.95 2.47 24.69
#